data_AF-A0A0C3NFV7-F1
#
_entry.id   AF-A0A0C3NFV7-F1
#
_cell.length_a   1.000
_cell.length_b   1.000
_cell.length_c   1.000
_cell.angle_alpha   90.00
_cell.angle_beta   90.00
_cell.angle_gamma   90.00
#
_symmetry.space_group_name_H-M   'P 1'
#
loop_
_entity.id
_entity.type
_entity.pdbx_description
1 polymer ?
#
loop_
_entity_poly.entity_id
_entity_poly.type
_entity_poly.pdbx_seq_one_letter_code
_entity_poly.pdbx_strand_id
1 'polypeptide(L)'
;VGSGNDRPTPRIVLDILGADPNLDPEPLSFVSIGEGARQHNMAKVYSGLYECAGHVVPYLVVVKVGKPTERSRPGNRGKRDSQMAVMHFLNKVHYNTPMNPLELEMYHQIKNVIGVNPTFYEYLFAVDADMTAEPYALNRLISVMIHDKKVLGVCGETSLANAKQSIVTMMQVYEYFISHHMAKAFESLFGSLTCLPGCFTLFCLRTPDTHNVSNQITQDYSQNSVDTLHMKNLLLLGEDRYLTTLLLKHFPMYKTQFIRDAHAETVAPDDWKVLLSQCRHWINSTIHNLGELMFLDQLCGFCCFSMRFIVMMDLVSTLIQPVTIAYVG
;
A
#
# COMPACT_ATOMS: atom_id res chain seq x y z
N VAL A 1 14.29 -16.34 9.17
CA VAL A 1 14.85 -16.07 7.83
C VAL A 1 13.75 -16.32 6.80
N GLY A 2 13.67 -15.52 5.72
CA GLY A 2 12.65 -15.69 4.68
C GLY A 2 12.84 -17.01 3.93
N SER A 3 11.78 -17.53 3.30
CA SER A 3 11.91 -18.73 2.46
C SER A 3 12.91 -18.48 1.33
N GLY A 4 13.81 -19.43 1.08
CA GLY A 4 14.81 -19.34 0.00
C GLY A 4 15.91 -18.29 0.19
N ASN A 5 16.07 -17.73 1.40
CA ASN A 5 17.11 -16.76 1.69
C ASN A 5 18.03 -17.27 2.81
N ASP A 6 19.30 -16.91 2.76
CA ASP A 6 20.28 -17.26 3.81
C ASP A 6 20.31 -16.25 4.96
N ARG A 7 19.80 -15.04 4.71
CA ARG A 7 19.81 -13.90 5.64
C ARG A 7 18.40 -13.36 5.89
N PRO A 8 18.11 -12.80 7.07
CA PRO A 8 16.83 -12.16 7.33
C PRO A 8 16.67 -10.91 6.45
N THR A 9 15.45 -10.62 6.00
CA THR A 9 15.14 -9.48 5.11
C THR A 9 15.73 -8.14 5.58
N PRO A 10 15.65 -7.75 6.87
CA PRO A 10 16.27 -6.51 7.32
C PRO A 10 17.77 -6.45 7.06
N ARG A 11 18.47 -7.58 7.18
CA ARG A 11 19.91 -7.63 6.95
C ARG A 11 20.24 -7.47 5.47
N ILE A 12 19.48 -8.11 4.60
CA ILE A 12 19.63 -7.96 3.14
C ILE A 12 19.44 -6.49 2.73
N VAL A 13 18.38 -5.84 3.24
CA VAL A 13 18.09 -4.41 2.96
C VAL A 13 19.23 -3.51 3.47
N LEU A 14 19.70 -3.72 4.70
CA LEU A 14 20.80 -2.92 5.27
C LEU A 14 22.12 -3.13 4.51
N ASP A 15 22.41 -4.35 4.07
CA ASP A 15 23.60 -4.65 3.26
C ASP A 15 23.52 -3.97 1.88
N ILE A 16 22.33 -3.92 1.24
CA ILE A 16 22.10 -3.19 -0.03
C ILE A 16 22.34 -1.69 0.17
N LEU A 17 21.85 -1.13 1.27
CA LEU A 17 21.96 0.30 1.58
C LEU A 17 23.35 0.71 2.08
N GLY A 18 24.26 -0.25 2.30
CA GLY A 18 25.62 0.01 2.79
C GLY A 18 25.69 0.44 4.25
N ALA A 19 24.71 0.05 5.07
CA ALA A 19 24.70 0.36 6.50
C ALA A 19 25.87 -0.34 7.22
N ASP A 20 26.39 0.29 8.29
CA ASP A 20 27.47 -0.29 9.09
C ASP A 20 27.05 -1.67 9.63
N PRO A 21 27.79 -2.75 9.32
CA PRO A 21 27.46 -4.09 9.75
C PRO A 21 27.43 -4.27 11.27
N ASN A 22 28.13 -3.42 12.03
CA ASN A 22 28.23 -3.46 13.49
C ASN A 22 27.19 -2.58 14.19
N LEU A 23 26.43 -1.77 13.45
CA LEU A 23 25.40 -0.93 14.03
C LEU A 23 24.23 -1.79 14.50
N ASP A 24 23.96 -1.77 15.80
CA ASP A 24 22.79 -2.43 16.39
C ASP A 24 22.04 -1.47 17.33
N PRO A 25 21.08 -0.69 16.80
CA PRO A 25 20.30 0.27 17.57
C PRO A 25 19.42 -0.42 18.61
N GLU A 26 19.14 0.29 19.71
CA GLU A 26 18.23 -0.19 20.75
C GLU A 26 16.81 -0.37 20.17
N PRO A 27 16.10 -1.45 20.53
CA PRO A 27 14.68 -1.59 20.17
C PRO A 27 13.84 -0.57 20.94
N LEU A 28 13.02 0.20 20.22
CA LEU A 28 12.14 1.21 20.79
C LEU A 28 10.67 0.79 20.70
N SER A 29 9.92 1.09 21.75
CA SER A 29 8.51 0.68 21.86
C SER A 29 7.59 1.54 21.01
N PHE A 30 6.58 0.91 20.42
CA PHE A 30 5.47 1.56 19.73
C PHE A 30 4.18 0.76 19.84
N VAL A 31 3.07 1.39 19.46
CA VAL A 31 1.76 0.74 19.38
C VAL A 31 1.56 0.21 17.97
N SER A 32 1.34 -1.09 17.86
CA SER A 32 1.19 -1.86 16.64
C SER A 32 -0.24 -2.40 16.54
N ILE A 33 -0.68 -2.73 15.33
CA ILE A 33 -1.96 -3.42 15.12
C ILE A 33 -1.85 -4.83 15.72
N GLY A 34 -2.81 -5.20 16.55
CA GLY A 34 -2.89 -6.51 17.16
C GLY A 34 -3.90 -6.57 18.29
N GLU A 35 -4.12 -7.77 18.81
CA GLU A 35 -5.02 -7.99 19.95
C GLU A 35 -4.24 -8.13 21.26
N GLY A 36 -4.75 -7.46 22.29
CA GLY A 36 -4.21 -7.53 23.66
C GLY A 36 -2.72 -7.27 23.71
N ALA A 37 -1.97 -8.23 24.24
CA ALA A 37 -0.53 -8.10 24.44
C ALA A 37 0.27 -7.89 23.13
N ARG A 38 -0.29 -8.23 21.95
CA ARG A 38 0.39 -8.05 20.66
C ARG A 38 0.43 -6.60 20.17
N GLN A 39 -0.36 -5.71 20.77
CA GLN A 39 -0.35 -4.28 20.45
C GLN A 39 0.97 -3.61 20.86
N HIS A 40 1.62 -4.11 21.90
CA HIS A 40 2.97 -3.65 22.22
C HIS A 40 3.98 -4.36 21.33
N ASN A 41 4.66 -3.56 20.51
CA ASN A 41 5.71 -4.00 19.62
C ASN A 41 6.94 -3.09 19.81
N MET A 42 8.10 -3.57 19.36
CA MET A 42 9.34 -2.80 19.39
C MET A 42 9.97 -2.81 18.00
N ALA A 43 10.66 -1.75 17.64
CA ALA A 43 11.39 -1.67 16.38
C ALA A 43 12.73 -0.96 16.55
N LYS A 44 13.69 -1.34 15.71
CA LYS A 44 15.00 -0.69 15.58
C LYS A 44 14.96 0.25 14.39
N VAL A 45 15.60 1.41 14.51
CA VAL A 45 15.64 2.43 13.45
C VAL A 45 17.07 2.59 12.97
N TYR A 46 17.26 2.47 11.66
CA TYR A 46 18.53 2.70 10.99
C TYR A 46 18.33 3.84 9.99
N SER A 47 19.33 4.69 9.82
CA SER A 47 19.30 5.75 8.81
C SER A 47 20.66 5.85 8.14
N GLY A 48 20.72 6.56 7.03
CA GLY A 48 21.96 6.82 6.33
C GLY A 48 21.71 7.45 4.96
N LEU A 49 22.76 7.46 4.16
CA LEU A 49 22.77 7.98 2.80
C LEU A 49 23.16 6.84 1.87
N TYR A 50 22.31 6.54 0.90
CA TYR A 50 22.59 5.56 -0.14
C TYR A 50 23.07 6.28 -1.40
N GLU A 51 24.29 5.93 -1.85
CA GLU A 51 24.87 6.51 -3.05
C GLU A 51 24.68 5.57 -4.25
N CYS A 52 24.05 6.07 -5.31
CA CYS A 52 23.85 5.32 -6.54
C CYS A 52 23.96 6.24 -7.75
N ALA A 53 24.83 5.88 -8.71
CA ALA A 53 25.02 6.64 -9.95
C ALA A 53 25.30 8.14 -9.76
N GLY A 54 26.02 8.51 -8.69
CA GLY A 54 26.32 9.91 -8.36
C GLY A 54 25.18 10.67 -7.67
N HIS A 55 24.05 10.01 -7.41
CA HIS A 55 22.96 10.54 -6.60
C HIS A 55 23.04 10.02 -5.17
N VAL A 56 22.74 10.90 -4.20
CA VAL A 56 22.65 10.55 -2.78
C VAL A 56 21.18 10.52 -2.41
N VAL A 57 20.71 9.38 -1.90
CA VAL A 57 19.33 9.16 -1.48
C VAL A 57 19.32 8.86 0.03
N PRO A 58 18.77 9.74 0.88
CA PRO A 58 18.65 9.43 2.29
C PRO A 58 17.66 8.28 2.49
N TYR A 59 17.95 7.40 3.44
CA TYR A 59 17.09 6.28 3.79
C TYR A 59 16.80 6.22 5.28
N LEU A 60 15.66 5.64 5.61
CA LEU A 60 15.28 5.24 6.95
C LEU A 60 14.75 3.79 6.88
N VAL A 61 15.34 2.88 7.65
CA VAL A 61 14.89 1.49 7.76
C VAL A 61 14.35 1.26 9.16
N VAL A 62 13.07 0.89 9.24
CA VAL A 62 12.41 0.52 10.50
C VAL A 62 12.23 -0.99 10.56
N VAL A 63 12.92 -1.64 11.49
CA VAL A 63 12.92 -3.09 11.65
C VAL A 63 12.08 -3.48 12.87
N LYS A 64 10.87 -3.99 12.64
CA LYS A 64 10.01 -4.51 13.72
C LYS A 64 10.61 -5.79 14.29
N VAL A 65 10.86 -5.81 15.59
CA VAL A 65 11.53 -6.92 16.30
C VAL A 65 10.67 -7.55 17.39
N GLY A 66 9.47 -7.04 17.66
CA GLY A 66 8.61 -7.62 18.69
C GLY A 66 9.11 -7.36 20.11
N LYS A 67 8.38 -7.87 21.08
CA LYS A 67 8.83 -7.87 22.48
C LYS A 67 9.93 -8.92 22.68
N PRO A 68 10.78 -8.78 23.71
CA PRO A 68 11.79 -9.79 24.04
C PRO A 68 11.23 -11.20 24.30
N THR A 69 9.95 -11.30 24.66
CA THR A 69 9.26 -12.57 24.91
C THR A 69 8.79 -13.29 23.64
N GLU A 70 8.82 -12.63 22.48
CA GLU A 70 8.37 -13.20 21.22
C GLU A 70 9.47 -13.98 20.52
N ARG A 71 9.20 -15.27 20.24
CA ARG A 71 10.17 -16.15 19.57
C ARG A 71 9.82 -16.46 18.11
N SER A 72 8.53 -16.52 17.79
CA SER A 72 8.05 -16.86 16.44
C SER A 72 7.63 -15.61 15.69
N ARG A 73 8.27 -15.36 14.53
CA ARG A 73 8.03 -14.19 13.66
C ARG A 73 7.87 -12.89 14.46
N PRO A 74 8.87 -12.56 15.30
CA PRO A 74 8.73 -11.50 16.28
C PRO A 74 8.53 -10.16 15.56
N GLY A 75 7.61 -9.34 16.07
CA GLY A 75 7.29 -8.03 15.51
C GLY A 75 6.53 -8.01 14.18
N ASN A 76 6.26 -9.14 13.53
CA ASN A 76 5.48 -9.21 12.29
C ASN A 76 3.96 -9.17 12.56
N ARG A 77 3.26 -8.18 12.01
CA ARG A 77 1.79 -7.97 12.12
C ARG A 77 1.16 -7.62 10.77
N GLY A 78 1.81 -8.02 9.68
CA GLY A 78 1.34 -7.75 8.32
C GLY A 78 1.78 -6.39 7.76
N LYS A 79 1.36 -6.15 6.51
CA LYS A 79 1.70 -4.96 5.72
C LYS A 79 0.93 -3.73 6.20
N ARG A 80 -0.36 -3.86 6.55
CA ARG A 80 -1.16 -2.80 7.17
C ARG A 80 -0.50 -2.19 8.41
N ASP A 81 0.06 -3.02 9.29
CA ASP A 81 0.77 -2.54 10.49
C ASP A 81 2.00 -1.68 10.15
N SER A 82 2.75 -2.06 9.11
CA SER A 82 3.88 -1.25 8.63
C SER A 82 3.42 0.08 8.03
N GLN A 83 2.32 0.06 7.26
CA GLN A 83 1.71 1.28 6.72
C GLN A 83 1.23 2.19 7.87
N MET A 84 0.57 1.62 8.89
CA MET A 84 0.11 2.36 10.06
C MET A 84 1.26 3.00 10.85
N ALA A 85 2.40 2.32 11.00
CA ALA A 85 3.57 2.90 11.67
C ALA A 85 4.04 4.19 10.98
N VAL A 86 4.10 4.19 9.64
CA VAL A 86 4.47 5.37 8.84
C VAL A 86 3.37 6.43 8.88
N MET A 87 2.11 6.04 8.70
CA MET A 87 0.98 6.98 8.71
C MET A 87 0.78 7.64 10.07
N HIS A 88 0.93 6.92 11.18
CA HIS A 88 0.88 7.50 12.52
C HIS A 88 2.01 8.50 12.72
N PHE A 89 3.24 8.13 12.36
CA PHE A 89 4.39 9.04 12.44
C PHE A 89 4.13 10.35 11.68
N LEU A 90 3.74 10.26 10.40
CA LEU A 90 3.48 11.44 9.57
C LEU A 90 2.29 12.27 10.05
N ASN A 91 1.20 11.61 10.47
CA ASN A 91 0.07 12.29 11.09
C ASN A 91 0.51 13.11 12.32
N LYS A 92 1.27 12.51 13.24
CA LYS A 92 1.74 13.20 14.44
C LYS A 92 2.73 14.32 14.14
N VAL A 93 3.58 14.16 13.13
CA VAL A 93 4.43 15.23 12.60
C VAL A 93 3.60 16.42 12.13
N HIS A 94 2.52 16.18 11.38
CA HIS A 94 1.69 17.24 10.80
C HIS A 94 0.79 17.93 11.84
N TYR A 95 0.23 17.18 12.78
CA TYR A 95 -0.67 17.71 13.82
C TYR A 95 0.05 18.11 15.12
N ASN A 96 1.38 17.93 15.18
CA ASN A 96 2.22 18.22 16.34
C ASN A 96 1.68 17.55 17.63
N THR A 97 1.34 16.27 17.54
CA THR A 97 0.79 15.49 18.66
C THR A 97 1.86 14.61 19.33
N PRO A 98 1.63 14.14 20.57
CA PRO A 98 2.62 13.36 21.31
C PRO A 98 3.06 12.08 20.58
N MET A 99 4.37 11.91 20.46
CA MET A 99 5.02 10.77 19.82
C MET A 99 5.47 9.71 20.85
N ASN A 100 5.44 8.44 20.45
CA ASN A 100 6.00 7.32 21.20
C ASN A 100 7.54 7.24 20.98
N PRO A 101 8.26 6.39 21.73
CA PRO A 101 9.72 6.30 21.60
C PRO A 101 10.22 6.01 20.19
N LEU A 102 9.57 5.10 19.45
CA LEU A 102 9.95 4.80 18.06
C LEU A 102 9.76 6.02 17.14
N GLU A 103 8.61 6.68 17.24
CA GLU A 103 8.28 7.85 16.42
C GLU A 103 9.23 9.03 16.71
N LEU A 104 9.62 9.21 17.97
CA LEU A 104 10.62 10.22 18.36
C LEU A 104 11.98 9.92 17.75
N GLU A 105 12.39 8.65 17.73
CA GLU A 105 13.64 8.25 17.09
C GLU A 105 13.57 8.42 15.57
N MET A 106 12.47 8.03 14.92
CA MET A 106 12.26 8.31 13.50
C MET A 106 12.34 9.82 13.21
N TYR A 107 11.72 10.64 14.05
CA TYR A 107 11.79 12.10 13.94
C TYR A 107 13.24 12.61 14.07
N HIS A 108 13.97 12.11 15.07
CA HIS A 108 15.38 12.45 15.31
C HIS A 108 16.25 12.07 14.11
N GLN A 109 16.11 10.86 13.59
CA GLN A 109 16.88 10.37 12.45
C GLN A 109 16.61 11.19 11.19
N ILE A 110 15.35 11.53 10.90
CA ILE A 110 15.02 12.34 9.73
C ILE A 110 15.49 13.79 9.90
N LYS A 111 15.23 14.41 11.05
CA LYS A 111 15.50 15.84 11.25
C LYS A 111 16.96 16.15 11.54
N ASN A 112 17.61 15.36 12.40
CA ASN A 112 18.91 15.69 12.96
C ASN A 112 20.05 14.93 12.27
N VAL A 113 19.81 13.71 11.77
CA VAL A 113 20.83 12.91 11.08
C VAL A 113 20.76 13.14 9.57
N ILE A 114 19.59 12.96 8.96
CA ILE A 114 19.37 13.22 7.54
C ILE A 114 19.32 14.73 7.24
N GLY A 115 18.84 15.55 8.19
CA GLY A 115 18.82 17.00 8.05
C GLY A 115 17.58 17.57 7.35
N VAL A 116 16.49 16.81 7.23
CA VAL A 116 15.26 17.24 6.56
C VAL A 116 14.15 17.41 7.59
N ASN A 117 13.40 18.51 7.54
CA ASN A 117 12.23 18.62 8.40
C ASN A 117 11.14 17.63 7.94
N PRO A 118 10.68 16.69 8.79
CA PRO A 118 9.66 15.71 8.39
C PRO A 118 8.35 16.35 7.89
N THR A 119 8.07 17.61 8.26
CA THR A 119 6.88 18.34 7.79
C THR A 119 6.92 18.70 6.30
N PHE A 120 8.07 18.56 5.64
CA PHE A 120 8.24 18.82 4.21
C PHE A 120 7.87 17.63 3.32
N TYR A 121 7.59 16.45 3.88
CA TYR A 121 7.09 15.34 3.07
C TYR A 121 5.63 15.59 2.67
N GLU A 122 5.39 15.68 1.37
CA GLU A 122 4.06 15.95 0.80
C GLU A 122 3.43 14.73 0.13
N TYR A 123 4.26 13.77 -0.28
CA TYR A 123 3.83 12.56 -0.97
C TYR A 123 4.46 11.31 -0.34
N LEU A 124 3.72 10.22 -0.38
CA LEU A 124 4.17 8.88 0.01
C LEU A 124 4.03 7.94 -1.18
N PHE A 125 5.16 7.46 -1.68
CA PHE A 125 5.18 6.46 -2.75
C PHE A 125 5.27 5.06 -2.15
N ALA A 126 4.27 4.23 -2.43
CA ALA A 126 4.20 2.84 -2.03
C ALA A 126 4.58 1.93 -3.20
N VAL A 127 5.57 1.08 -2.97
CA VAL A 127 6.08 0.12 -3.95
C VAL A 127 6.37 -1.22 -3.29
N ASP A 128 6.01 -2.32 -3.96
CA ASP A 128 6.36 -3.67 -3.49
C ASP A 128 7.81 -4.01 -3.86
N ALA A 129 8.45 -4.92 -3.11
CA ALA A 129 9.89 -5.20 -3.22
C ALA A 129 10.29 -5.94 -4.52
N ASP A 130 9.33 -6.56 -5.19
CA ASP A 130 9.46 -7.30 -6.45
C ASP A 130 9.06 -6.46 -7.68
N MET A 131 8.89 -5.15 -7.49
CA MET A 131 8.52 -4.22 -8.55
C MET A 131 9.76 -3.52 -9.13
N THR A 132 9.79 -3.39 -10.45
CA THR A 132 10.76 -2.58 -11.18
C THR A 132 10.04 -1.43 -11.86
N ALA A 133 10.23 -0.20 -11.37
CA ALA A 133 9.64 0.98 -11.99
C ALA A 133 10.45 1.43 -13.20
N GLU A 134 9.77 1.86 -14.28
CA GLU A 134 10.46 2.44 -15.44
C GLU A 134 11.14 3.77 -15.09
N PRO A 135 12.21 4.15 -15.82
CA PRO A 135 12.80 5.47 -15.72
C PRO A 135 11.74 6.57 -15.85
N TYR A 136 11.79 7.54 -14.95
CA TYR A 136 10.85 8.67 -14.84
C TYR A 136 9.40 8.31 -14.48
N ALA A 137 9.06 7.06 -14.18
CA ALA A 137 7.68 6.70 -13.82
C ALA A 137 7.22 7.46 -12.56
N LEU A 138 8.08 7.60 -11.55
CA LEU A 138 7.80 8.44 -10.37
C LEU A 138 7.62 9.92 -10.72
N ASN A 139 8.44 10.47 -11.64
CA ASN A 139 8.29 11.85 -12.09
C ASN A 139 6.92 12.09 -12.77
N ARG A 140 6.44 11.11 -13.55
CA ARG A 140 5.12 11.18 -14.19
C ARG A 140 3.98 11.17 -13.15
N LEU A 141 4.07 10.31 -12.13
CA LEU A 141 3.11 10.29 -11.02
C LEU A 141 3.10 11.62 -10.25
N ILE A 142 4.28 12.14 -9.92
CA ILE A 142 4.43 13.44 -9.24
C ILE A 142 3.86 14.58 -10.08
N SER A 143 4.11 14.56 -11.40
CA SER A 143 3.58 15.58 -12.32
C SER A 143 2.06 15.70 -12.19
N VAL A 144 1.34 14.58 -12.20
CA VAL A 144 -0.13 14.57 -12.04
C VAL A 144 -0.56 15.22 -10.72
N MET A 145 0.08 14.85 -9.62
CA MET A 145 -0.21 15.36 -8.29
C MET A 145 0.03 16.87 -8.16
N ILE A 146 1.04 17.40 -8.87
CA ILE A 146 1.33 18.85 -8.89
C ILE A 146 0.29 19.60 -9.71
N HIS A 147 -0.12 19.04 -10.86
CA HIS A 147 -1.09 19.69 -11.75
C HIS A 147 -2.50 19.72 -11.18
N ASP A 148 -2.90 18.69 -10.43
CA ASP A 148 -4.23 18.60 -9.84
C ASP A 148 -4.18 18.30 -8.34
N LYS A 149 -4.37 19.36 -7.55
CA LYS A 149 -4.39 19.32 -6.09
C LYS A 149 -5.56 18.53 -5.50
N LYS A 150 -6.57 18.17 -6.31
CA LYS A 150 -7.69 17.32 -5.87
C LYS A 150 -7.35 15.83 -5.94
N VAL A 151 -6.19 15.45 -6.47
CA VAL A 151 -5.77 14.04 -6.53
C VAL A 151 -5.16 13.62 -5.18
N LEU A 152 -5.76 12.61 -4.55
CA LEU A 152 -5.27 12.02 -3.30
C LEU A 152 -4.34 10.84 -3.51
N GLY A 153 -4.51 10.14 -4.62
CA GLY A 153 -3.73 8.95 -4.95
C GLY A 153 -3.68 8.77 -6.46
N VAL A 154 -2.50 8.47 -6.98
CA VAL A 154 -2.29 8.19 -8.39
C VAL A 154 -1.50 6.90 -8.54
N CYS A 155 -1.98 6.01 -9.38
CA CYS A 155 -1.28 4.78 -9.73
C CYS A 155 -0.94 4.75 -11.22
N GLY A 156 0.13 4.01 -11.54
CA GLY A 156 0.54 3.73 -12.90
C GLY A 156 0.06 2.36 -13.39
N GLU A 157 0.39 2.04 -14.64
CA GLU A 157 0.20 0.72 -15.23
C GLU A 157 1.21 -0.28 -14.65
N THR A 158 0.71 -1.44 -14.21
CA THR A 158 1.55 -2.55 -13.74
C THR A 158 1.47 -3.71 -14.73
N SER A 159 2.61 -4.14 -15.24
CA SER A 159 2.75 -5.25 -16.20
C SER A 159 3.65 -6.36 -15.64
N LEU A 160 3.83 -7.44 -16.41
CA LEU A 160 4.60 -8.62 -16.00
C LEU A 160 5.97 -8.67 -16.68
N ALA A 161 7.04 -8.67 -15.89
CA ALA A 161 8.41 -8.82 -16.38
C ALA A 161 8.66 -10.23 -16.98
N ASN A 162 8.00 -11.25 -16.43
CA ASN A 162 8.16 -12.66 -16.82
C ASN A 162 6.97 -13.21 -17.64
N ALA A 163 6.28 -12.35 -18.39
CA ALA A 163 5.07 -12.70 -19.16
C ALA A 163 5.16 -13.99 -19.99
N LYS A 164 6.34 -14.29 -20.57
CA LYS A 164 6.55 -15.44 -21.48
C LYS A 164 7.26 -16.63 -20.84
N GLN A 165 7.45 -16.64 -19.52
CA GLN A 165 8.22 -17.69 -18.83
C GLN A 165 7.50 -19.05 -18.80
N SER A 166 6.18 -19.06 -18.60
CA SER A 166 5.37 -20.28 -18.57
C SER A 166 3.95 -20.04 -19.09
N ILE A 167 3.21 -21.12 -19.34
CA ILE A 167 1.77 -21.02 -19.67
C ILE A 167 1.00 -20.29 -18.56
N VAL A 168 1.41 -20.48 -17.29
CA VAL A 168 0.80 -19.85 -16.12
C VAL A 168 1.04 -18.33 -16.13
N THR A 169 2.25 -17.88 -16.45
CA THR A 169 2.55 -16.43 -16.56
C THR A 169 1.87 -15.81 -17.79
N MET A 170 1.78 -16.56 -18.90
CA MET A 170 1.11 -16.09 -20.12
C MET A 170 -0.39 -15.86 -19.89
N MET A 171 -1.06 -16.71 -19.10
CA MET A 171 -2.47 -16.50 -18.73
C MET A 171 -2.64 -15.22 -17.90
N GLN A 172 -1.73 -14.97 -16.96
CA GLN A 172 -1.78 -13.80 -16.08
C GLN A 172 -1.60 -12.47 -16.82
N VAL A 173 -0.96 -12.45 -18.00
CA VAL A 173 -0.87 -11.23 -18.83
C VAL A 173 -2.25 -10.65 -19.10
N TYR A 174 -3.23 -11.48 -19.44
CA TYR A 174 -4.60 -11.04 -19.70
C TYR A 174 -5.29 -10.56 -18.42
N GLU A 175 -5.11 -11.27 -17.30
CA GLU A 175 -5.68 -10.90 -16.01
C GLU A 175 -5.16 -9.52 -15.55
N TYR A 176 -3.84 -9.29 -15.63
CA TYR A 176 -3.22 -8.01 -15.32
C TYR A 176 -3.68 -6.91 -16.26
N PHE A 177 -3.71 -7.17 -17.57
CA PHE A 177 -4.16 -6.18 -18.56
C PHE A 177 -5.63 -5.77 -18.36
N ILE A 178 -6.51 -6.70 -18.01
CA ILE A 178 -7.92 -6.36 -17.72
C ILE A 178 -8.02 -5.58 -16.41
N SER A 179 -7.38 -6.04 -15.33
CA SER A 179 -7.57 -5.51 -13.97
C SER A 179 -6.77 -4.23 -13.66
N HIS A 180 -5.52 -4.16 -14.11
CA HIS A 180 -4.60 -3.06 -13.80
C HIS A 180 -4.55 -2.00 -14.89
N HIS A 181 -5.10 -2.28 -16.08
CA HIS A 181 -5.13 -1.32 -17.18
C HIS A 181 -6.54 -0.98 -17.65
N MET A 182 -7.28 -1.93 -18.24
CA MET A 182 -8.60 -1.62 -18.82
C MET A 182 -9.61 -1.14 -17.77
N ALA A 183 -9.75 -1.88 -16.66
CA ALA A 183 -10.68 -1.52 -15.59
C ALA A 183 -10.32 -0.16 -14.99
N LYS A 184 -9.03 0.12 -14.78
CA LYS A 184 -8.56 1.41 -14.24
C LYS A 184 -8.75 2.56 -15.20
N ALA A 185 -8.47 2.35 -16.48
CA ALA A 185 -8.77 3.34 -17.50
C ALA A 185 -10.28 3.63 -17.57
N PHE A 186 -11.13 2.61 -17.44
CA PHE A 186 -12.58 2.76 -17.42
C PHE A 186 -13.07 3.51 -16.17
N GLU A 187 -12.65 3.10 -14.97
CA GLU A 187 -12.98 3.79 -13.70
C GLU A 187 -12.54 5.26 -13.73
N SER A 188 -11.38 5.56 -14.33
CA SER A 188 -10.89 6.93 -14.46
C SER A 188 -11.83 7.83 -15.28
N LEU A 189 -12.69 7.28 -16.15
CA LEU A 189 -13.73 8.05 -16.86
C LEU A 189 -14.82 8.54 -15.90
N PHE A 190 -15.07 7.81 -14.80
CA PHE A 190 -16.02 8.18 -13.74
C PHE A 190 -15.44 9.17 -12.72
N GLY A 191 -14.19 9.60 -12.94
CA GLY A 191 -13.52 10.64 -12.16
C GLY A 191 -12.78 10.14 -10.93
N SER A 192 -12.92 8.87 -10.54
CA SER A 192 -12.14 8.26 -9.45
C SER A 192 -12.01 6.75 -9.60
N LEU A 193 -10.85 6.23 -9.24
CA LEU A 193 -10.63 4.79 -9.07
C LEU A 193 -11.20 4.31 -7.74
N THR A 194 -11.91 3.18 -7.76
CA THR A 194 -12.43 2.59 -6.51
C THR A 194 -11.39 1.78 -5.74
N CYS A 195 -10.26 1.51 -6.37
CA CYS A 195 -9.13 0.80 -5.77
C CYS A 195 -7.82 1.28 -6.39
N LEU A 196 -6.88 1.71 -5.55
CA LEU A 196 -5.48 1.92 -5.92
C LEU A 196 -4.68 0.66 -5.58
N PRO A 197 -3.79 0.18 -6.47
CA PRO A 197 -2.93 -0.96 -6.18
C PRO A 197 -1.85 -0.57 -5.16
N GLY A 198 -1.59 -1.42 -4.15
CA GLY A 198 -0.57 -1.13 -3.14
C GLY A 198 0.88 -1.22 -3.62
N CYS A 199 1.10 -1.75 -4.83
CA CYS A 199 2.42 -2.07 -5.35
C CYS A 199 3.07 -0.94 -6.17
N PHE A 200 2.31 0.05 -6.64
CA PHE A 200 2.81 1.15 -7.46
C PHE A 200 1.87 2.36 -7.42
N THR A 201 1.76 2.98 -6.24
CA THR A 201 0.86 4.12 -6.01
C THR A 201 1.55 5.22 -5.24
N LEU A 202 1.36 6.46 -5.71
CA LEU A 202 1.75 7.68 -5.02
C LEU A 202 0.52 8.26 -4.31
N PHE A 203 0.61 8.45 -2.99
CA PHE A 203 -0.41 9.06 -2.16
C PHE A 203 -0.01 10.48 -1.77
N CYS A 204 -0.97 11.39 -1.76
CA CYS A 204 -0.81 12.75 -1.25
C CYS A 204 -1.01 12.74 0.27
N LEU A 205 0.02 13.14 1.02
CA LEU A 205 -0.01 13.25 2.48
C LEU A 205 -0.65 14.56 2.93
N ARG A 206 -0.42 15.63 2.16
CA ARG A 206 -0.85 16.99 2.45
C ARG A 206 -1.12 17.75 1.16
N THR A 207 -2.23 18.46 1.12
CA THR A 207 -2.47 19.57 0.20
C THR A 207 -2.31 20.90 0.94
N PRO A 208 -2.12 22.03 0.24
CA PRO A 208 -2.05 23.35 0.90
C PRO A 208 -3.25 23.68 1.79
N ASP A 209 -4.41 23.10 1.49
CA ASP A 209 -5.68 23.38 2.17
C ASP A 209 -6.06 22.29 3.20
N THR A 210 -5.57 21.05 3.07
CA THR A 210 -5.93 19.93 3.94
C THR A 210 -4.77 18.96 4.20
N HIS A 211 -4.73 18.38 5.40
CA HIS A 211 -3.89 17.23 5.69
C HIS A 211 -4.66 15.94 5.38
N ASN A 212 -4.17 15.16 4.42
CA ASN A 212 -4.88 13.97 3.91
C ASN A 212 -4.60 12.73 4.75
N VAL A 213 -3.47 12.66 5.46
CA VAL A 213 -3.29 11.70 6.57
C VAL A 213 -4.06 12.18 7.80
N SER A 214 -5.37 12.29 7.66
CA SER A 214 -6.25 12.77 8.72
C SER A 214 -6.35 11.76 9.86
N ASN A 215 -6.73 12.27 11.04
CA ASN A 215 -7.02 11.44 12.20
C ASN A 215 -8.13 10.42 11.90
N GLN A 216 -9.07 10.74 11.02
CA GLN A 216 -10.18 9.86 10.66
C GLN A 216 -9.68 8.62 9.89
N ILE A 217 -8.81 8.81 8.88
CA ILE A 217 -8.25 7.68 8.13
C ILE A 217 -7.40 6.80 9.05
N THR A 218 -6.53 7.40 9.87
CA THR A 218 -5.66 6.61 10.75
C THR A 218 -6.46 5.85 11.81
N GLN A 219 -7.55 6.42 12.33
CA GLN A 219 -8.45 5.74 13.27
C GLN A 219 -9.15 4.54 12.62
N ASP A 220 -9.85 4.74 11.50
CA ASP A 220 -10.57 3.66 10.81
C ASP A 220 -9.60 2.57 10.33
N TYR A 221 -8.44 2.94 9.79
CA TYR A 221 -7.46 1.99 9.25
C TYR A 221 -6.73 1.19 10.36
N SER A 222 -6.62 1.76 11.57
CA SER A 222 -6.02 1.11 12.75
C SER A 222 -6.93 0.10 13.46
N GLN A 223 -8.13 -0.16 12.95
CA GLN A 223 -9.10 -1.03 13.62
C GLN A 223 -8.52 -2.43 13.89
N ASN A 224 -8.50 -2.79 15.18
CA ASN A 224 -7.96 -4.06 15.68
C ASN A 224 -9.02 -5.16 15.78
N SER A 225 -10.29 -4.81 15.98
CA SER A 225 -11.38 -5.78 16.11
C SER A 225 -11.75 -6.36 14.75
N VAL A 226 -11.38 -7.62 14.52
CA VAL A 226 -11.61 -8.33 13.26
C VAL A 226 -12.51 -9.54 13.49
N ASP A 227 -13.71 -9.27 14.01
CA ASP A 227 -14.62 -10.32 14.50
C ASP A 227 -15.42 -11.01 13.38
N THR A 228 -15.60 -10.34 12.24
CA THR A 228 -16.39 -10.84 11.12
C THR A 228 -15.53 -11.29 9.94
N LEU A 229 -16.05 -12.21 9.12
CA LEU A 229 -15.39 -12.61 7.87
C LEU A 229 -15.19 -11.40 6.94
N HIS A 230 -16.16 -10.48 6.91
CA HIS A 230 -16.05 -9.25 6.14
C HIS A 230 -14.85 -8.40 6.60
N MET A 231 -14.72 -8.14 7.90
CA MET A 231 -13.60 -7.35 8.43
C MET A 231 -12.26 -8.06 8.21
N LYS A 232 -12.21 -9.40 8.28
CA LYS A 232 -10.99 -10.18 7.98
C LYS A 232 -10.52 -9.97 6.55
N ASN A 233 -11.43 -10.10 5.60
CA ASN A 233 -11.09 -9.90 4.19
C ASN A 233 -10.72 -8.45 3.90
N LEU A 234 -11.45 -7.49 4.46
CA LEU A 234 -11.22 -6.07 4.22
C LEU A 234 -9.88 -5.59 4.83
N LEU A 235 -9.63 -5.89 6.10
CA LEU A 235 -8.49 -5.34 6.85
C LEU A 235 -7.19 -6.14 6.71
N LEU A 236 -7.25 -7.42 6.36
CA LEU A 236 -6.07 -8.29 6.28
C LEU A 236 -5.75 -8.77 4.87
N LEU A 237 -6.74 -8.84 3.96
CA LEU A 237 -6.56 -9.32 2.58
C LEU A 237 -6.75 -8.20 1.55
N GLY A 238 -7.39 -7.10 1.93
CA GLY A 238 -7.73 -5.99 1.06
C GLY A 238 -7.26 -4.66 1.59
N GLU A 239 -6.23 -4.64 2.43
CA GLU A 239 -5.75 -3.45 3.12
C GLU A 239 -5.51 -2.24 2.18
N ASP A 240 -4.87 -2.45 1.02
CA ASP A 240 -4.66 -1.40 0.01
C ASP A 240 -5.98 -0.90 -0.62
N ARG A 241 -6.92 -1.83 -0.85
CA ARG A 241 -8.27 -1.51 -1.35
C ARG A 241 -9.06 -0.71 -0.31
N TYR A 242 -9.00 -1.15 0.95
CA TYR A 242 -9.69 -0.52 2.05
C TYR A 242 -9.14 0.88 2.31
N LEU A 243 -7.83 1.09 2.21
CA LEU A 243 -7.23 2.42 2.29
C LEU A 243 -7.81 3.35 1.20
N THR A 244 -7.99 2.85 -0.03
CA THR A 244 -8.64 3.61 -1.10
C THR A 244 -10.11 3.94 -0.75
N THR A 245 -10.85 2.97 -0.22
CA THR A 245 -12.23 3.15 0.24
C THR A 245 -12.32 4.21 1.33
N LEU A 246 -11.37 4.24 2.28
CA LEU A 246 -11.30 5.27 3.32
C LEU A 246 -10.99 6.66 2.76
N LEU A 247 -10.11 6.77 1.75
CA LEU A 247 -9.84 8.04 1.07
C LEU A 247 -11.12 8.58 0.42
N LEU A 248 -11.86 7.74 -0.31
CA LEU A 248 -13.12 8.14 -0.94
C LEU A 248 -14.21 8.51 0.08
N LYS A 249 -14.30 7.76 1.19
CA LYS A 249 -15.25 8.01 2.27
C LYS A 249 -15.03 9.35 2.97
N HIS A 250 -13.79 9.64 3.35
CA HIS A 250 -13.45 10.83 4.16
C HIS A 250 -13.17 12.08 3.34
N PHE A 251 -12.88 11.94 2.04
CA PHE A 251 -12.57 13.03 1.14
C PHE A 251 -13.38 12.96 -0.18
N PRO A 252 -14.72 13.03 -0.12
CA PRO A 252 -15.58 12.80 -1.29
C PRO A 252 -15.47 13.88 -2.39
N MET A 253 -14.89 15.05 -2.06
CA MET A 253 -14.65 16.14 -3.01
C MET A 253 -13.31 16.01 -3.77
N TYR A 254 -12.52 15.02 -3.39
CA TYR A 254 -11.23 14.70 -3.98
C TYR A 254 -11.36 13.44 -4.85
N LYS A 255 -10.28 13.11 -5.58
CA LYS A 255 -10.27 12.00 -6.52
C LYS A 255 -9.01 11.15 -6.47
N THR A 256 -9.12 9.96 -7.02
CA THR A 256 -8.00 9.04 -7.27
C THR A 256 -7.85 8.85 -8.78
N GLN A 257 -6.63 8.73 -9.28
CA GLN A 257 -6.37 8.75 -10.73
C GLN A 257 -5.48 7.61 -11.19
N PHE A 258 -5.72 7.14 -12.41
CA PHE A 258 -4.84 6.24 -13.13
C PHE A 258 -4.13 7.00 -14.24
N ILE A 259 -2.82 6.81 -14.38
CA ILE A 259 -2.09 7.24 -15.56
C ILE A 259 -1.45 6.07 -16.27
N ARG A 260 -1.66 6.02 -17.58
CA ARG A 260 -1.06 4.99 -18.44
C ARG A 260 0.43 5.22 -18.64
N ASP A 261 0.88 6.46 -18.56
CA ASP A 261 2.27 6.80 -18.90
C ASP A 261 3.28 6.39 -17.81
N ALA A 262 2.86 6.08 -16.59
CA ALA A 262 3.79 5.58 -15.57
C ALA A 262 3.71 4.06 -15.53
N HIS A 263 4.80 3.37 -15.87
CA HIS A 263 4.83 1.92 -15.93
C HIS A 263 5.74 1.34 -14.85
N ALA A 264 5.35 0.17 -14.33
CA ALA A 264 6.18 -0.68 -13.51
C ALA A 264 5.92 -2.16 -13.83
N GLU A 265 6.95 -2.98 -13.69
CA GLU A 265 6.87 -4.42 -13.94
C GLU A 265 6.99 -5.20 -12.64
N THR A 266 6.20 -6.26 -12.51
CA THR A 266 6.27 -7.23 -11.40
C THR A 266 6.61 -8.63 -11.91
N VAL A 267 7.08 -9.49 -11.01
CA VAL A 267 7.32 -10.90 -11.32
C VAL A 267 6.11 -11.73 -10.87
N ALA A 268 5.36 -12.25 -11.83
CA ALA A 268 4.23 -13.14 -11.55
C ALA A 268 4.70 -14.53 -11.10
N PRO A 269 3.94 -15.23 -10.24
CA PRO A 269 4.22 -16.62 -9.94
C PRO A 269 4.07 -17.50 -11.18
N ASP A 270 4.99 -18.44 -11.35
CA ASP A 270 4.95 -19.47 -12.39
C ASP A 270 4.27 -20.77 -11.93
N ASP A 271 4.14 -20.98 -10.62
CA ASP A 271 3.46 -22.11 -10.01
C ASP A 271 1.93 -21.96 -9.99
N TRP A 272 1.22 -22.92 -10.60
CA TRP A 272 -0.26 -22.95 -10.63
C TRP A 272 -0.92 -22.92 -9.25
N LYS A 273 -0.34 -23.63 -8.27
CA LYS A 273 -0.88 -23.66 -6.89
C LYS A 273 -0.78 -22.31 -6.21
N VAL A 274 0.30 -21.57 -6.49
CA VAL A 274 0.51 -20.23 -5.95
C VAL A 274 -0.46 -19.25 -6.60
N LEU A 275 -0.60 -19.30 -7.93
CA LEU A 275 -1.59 -18.51 -8.67
C LEU A 275 -3.00 -18.70 -8.13
N LEU A 276 -3.49 -19.94 -8.00
CA LEU A 276 -4.82 -20.22 -7.45
C LEU A 276 -5.01 -19.65 -6.04
N SER A 277 -3.96 -19.69 -5.23
CA SER A 277 -4.00 -19.10 -3.89
C SER A 277 -4.12 -17.58 -3.94
N GLN A 278 -3.41 -16.92 -4.86
CA GLN A 278 -3.48 -15.47 -5.07
C GLN A 278 -4.84 -15.04 -5.64
N CYS A 279 -5.35 -15.69 -6.68
CA CYS A 279 -6.66 -15.34 -7.25
C CYS A 279 -7.78 -15.47 -6.22
N ARG A 280 -7.78 -16.52 -5.39
CA ARG A 280 -8.75 -16.66 -4.29
C ARG A 280 -8.66 -15.51 -3.28
N HIS A 281 -7.44 -15.11 -2.94
CA HIS A 281 -7.21 -13.97 -2.05
C HIS A 281 -7.75 -12.66 -2.66
N TRP A 282 -7.45 -12.41 -3.94
CA TRP A 282 -7.91 -11.23 -4.68
C TRP A 282 -9.43 -11.18 -4.85
N ILE A 283 -10.08 -12.30 -5.20
CA ILE A 283 -11.54 -12.38 -5.35
C ILE A 283 -12.24 -12.09 -4.01
N ASN A 284 -11.82 -12.74 -2.93
CA ASN A 284 -12.42 -12.54 -1.61
C ASN A 284 -12.29 -11.08 -1.16
N SER A 285 -11.09 -10.51 -1.30
CA SER A 285 -10.80 -9.10 -1.01
C SER A 285 -11.67 -8.15 -1.86
N THR A 286 -11.85 -8.46 -3.15
CA THR A 286 -12.67 -7.67 -4.07
C THR A 286 -14.14 -7.63 -3.66
N ILE A 287 -14.75 -8.78 -3.38
CA ILE A 287 -16.18 -8.88 -3.00
C ILE A 287 -16.46 -8.02 -1.77
N HIS A 288 -15.62 -8.14 -0.74
CA HIS A 288 -15.83 -7.41 0.50
C HIS A 288 -15.61 -5.90 0.34
N ASN A 289 -14.61 -5.48 -0.44
CA ASN A 289 -14.38 -4.06 -0.71
C ASN A 289 -15.48 -3.44 -1.58
N LEU A 290 -15.94 -4.13 -2.62
CA LEU A 290 -17.08 -3.67 -3.43
C LEU A 290 -18.35 -3.55 -2.60
N GLY A 291 -18.58 -4.49 -1.67
CA GLY A 291 -19.65 -4.40 -0.68
C GLY A 291 -19.60 -3.11 0.13
N GLU A 292 -18.43 -2.75 0.66
CA GLU A 292 -18.24 -1.50 1.43
C GLU A 292 -18.48 -0.25 0.56
N LEU A 293 -17.95 -0.25 -0.68
CA LEU A 293 -18.14 0.84 -1.64
C LEU A 293 -19.62 1.07 -1.98
N MET A 294 -20.44 0.02 -2.06
CA MET A 294 -21.88 0.16 -2.32
C MET A 294 -22.63 0.93 -1.23
N PHE A 295 -22.09 0.97 -0.01
CA PHE A 295 -22.70 1.66 1.13
C PHE A 295 -22.12 3.06 1.37
N LEU A 296 -21.17 3.53 0.53
CA LEU A 296 -20.73 4.92 0.58
C LEU A 296 -21.80 5.84 -0.01
N ASP A 297 -22.14 6.90 0.72
CA ASP A 297 -23.17 7.87 0.34
C ASP A 297 -22.77 8.72 -0.87
N GLN A 298 -21.46 8.97 -1.04
CA GLN A 298 -20.92 9.87 -2.06
C GLN A 298 -19.86 9.16 -2.90
N LEU A 299 -20.29 8.63 -4.05
CA LEU A 299 -19.40 8.17 -5.12
C LEU A 299 -19.64 9.03 -6.36
N CYS A 300 -18.56 9.40 -7.06
CA CYS A 300 -18.63 10.19 -8.29
C CYS A 300 -19.50 9.48 -9.35
N GLY A 301 -20.07 10.23 -10.29
CA GLY A 301 -20.85 9.68 -11.40
C GLY A 301 -20.43 10.34 -12.71
N PHE A 302 -20.64 9.64 -13.82
CA PHE A 302 -20.36 10.18 -15.16
C PHE A 302 -21.54 9.88 -16.09
N CYS A 303 -22.03 10.93 -16.76
CA CYS A 303 -23.23 10.90 -17.59
C CYS A 303 -24.46 10.35 -16.83
N CYS A 304 -25.13 9.34 -17.40
CA CYS A 304 -26.36 8.73 -16.86
C CYS A 304 -26.08 7.59 -15.86
N PHE A 305 -24.80 7.25 -15.61
CA PHE A 305 -24.42 6.13 -14.76
C PHE A 305 -23.63 6.62 -13.54
N SER A 306 -24.12 6.27 -12.35
CA SER A 306 -23.37 6.48 -11.10
C SER A 306 -22.25 5.45 -10.99
N MET A 307 -21.08 5.81 -10.44
CA MET A 307 -20.04 4.83 -10.12
C MET A 307 -20.58 3.72 -9.19
N ARG A 308 -21.57 4.03 -8.35
CA ARG A 308 -22.27 3.03 -7.53
C ARG A 308 -22.94 1.93 -8.36
N PHE A 309 -23.51 2.28 -9.52
CA PHE A 309 -24.11 1.30 -10.43
C PHE A 309 -23.04 0.39 -11.05
N ILE A 310 -21.89 0.94 -11.43
CA ILE A 310 -20.75 0.17 -11.93
C ILE A 310 -20.20 -0.75 -10.86
N VAL A 311 -19.98 -0.26 -9.63
CA VAL A 311 -19.56 -1.07 -8.47
C VAL A 311 -20.52 -2.23 -8.23
N MET A 312 -21.84 -1.98 -8.32
CA MET A 312 -22.85 -3.02 -8.19
C MET A 312 -22.75 -4.06 -9.31
N MET A 313 -22.59 -3.63 -10.56
CA MET A 313 -22.38 -4.55 -11.69
C MET A 313 -21.13 -5.41 -11.51
N ASP A 314 -20.02 -4.81 -11.09
CA ASP A 314 -18.76 -5.53 -10.83
C ASP A 314 -18.91 -6.53 -9.68
N LEU A 315 -19.64 -6.17 -8.62
CA LEU A 315 -19.92 -7.07 -7.51
C LEU A 315 -20.73 -8.28 -7.98
N VAL A 316 -21.81 -8.06 -8.73
CA VAL A 316 -22.64 -9.14 -9.28
C VAL A 316 -21.84 -10.01 -10.24
N SER A 317 -21.04 -9.40 -11.12
CA SER A 317 -20.16 -10.11 -12.06
C SER A 317 -19.18 -11.02 -11.31
N THR A 318 -18.52 -10.51 -10.28
CA THR A 318 -17.55 -11.25 -9.45
C THR A 318 -18.20 -12.43 -8.72
N LEU A 319 -19.44 -12.26 -8.24
CA LEU A 319 -20.19 -13.33 -7.57
C LEU A 319 -20.66 -14.44 -8.51
N ILE A 320 -20.99 -14.10 -9.75
CA ILE A 320 -21.49 -15.06 -10.75
C ILE A 320 -20.33 -15.78 -11.47
N GLN A 321 -19.14 -15.18 -11.53
CA GLN A 321 -17.98 -15.71 -12.27
C GLN A 321 -17.68 -17.20 -12.00
N PRO A 322 -17.69 -17.72 -10.76
CA PRO A 322 -17.46 -19.16 -10.51
C PRO A 322 -18.52 -20.06 -11.15
N VAL A 323 -19.79 -19.62 -11.15
CA VAL A 323 -20.91 -20.35 -11.75
C VAL A 323 -20.81 -20.34 -13.27
N THR A 324 -20.44 -19.20 -13.86
CA THR A 324 -20.21 -19.09 -15.31
C THR A 324 -19.13 -20.05 -15.78
N ILE A 325 -18.02 -20.16 -15.04
CA ILE A 325 -16.95 -21.11 -15.38
C ILE A 325 -17.46 -22.56 -15.29
N ALA A 326 -18.23 -22.91 -14.26
CA ALA A 326 -18.79 -24.25 -14.10
C ALA A 326 -19.84 -24.62 -15.15
N TYR A 327 -20.49 -23.62 -15.78
CA TYR A 327 -21.52 -23.84 -16.80
C TYR A 327 -20.96 -23.83 -18.22
N VAL A 328 -19.91 -23.05 -18.47
CA VAL A 328 -19.27 -22.92 -19.80
C VAL A 328 -18.12 -23.93 -19.99
N GLY A 329 -17.51 -24.40 -18.90
CA GLY A 329 -16.51 -25.48 -18.90
C GLY A 329 -17.14 -26.86 -18.85
#